data_AF-T0LJV3-F1
#
_entry.id   AF-T0LJV3-F1
#
_cell.length_a   1.000
_cell.length_b   1.000
_cell.length_c   1.000
_cell.angle_alpha   90.00
_cell.angle_beta   90.00
_cell.angle_gamma   90.00
#
_symmetry.space_group_name_H-M   'P 1'
#
loop_
_entity.id
_entity.type
_entity.pdbx_description
1 polymer ?
#
loop_
_entity_poly.entity_id
_entity_poly.type
_entity_poly.pdbx_seq_one_letter_code
_entity_poly.pdbx_strand_id
1 'polypeptide(L)'
;MKSLEELYNRALELKNKGMSDKEISTELHLSVNTITWLLSKDLKGNRISDTKIGWRSIGVYGNRIEKIAEIMGDIIMEDVSMDNVTSIMGITINGIPYATMLSDLLERELIVYRPHPSRKEGMFSSNFAGVKGKKIVIIDDVISTGETMKRTIDDVRNQGGEVILCVVLVSKISSD
;
A
#
# COMPACT_ATOMS: atom_id res chain seq x y z
N MET A 1 1.81 -14.87 -18.74
CA MET A 1 1.48 -13.43 -18.83
C MET A 1 0.08 -13.31 -19.45
N LYS A 2 -0.80 -12.46 -18.90
CA LYS A 2 -2.06 -12.13 -19.59
C LYS A 2 -1.71 -11.35 -20.86
N SER A 3 -2.34 -11.66 -21.99
CA SER A 3 -2.07 -10.92 -23.23
C SER A 3 -2.54 -9.47 -23.08
N LEU A 4 -1.96 -8.54 -23.87
CA LEU A 4 -2.39 -7.14 -23.91
C LEU A 4 -3.89 -7.04 -24.20
N GLU A 5 -4.39 -7.94 -25.04
CA GLU A 5 -5.78 -8.08 -25.44
C GLU A 5 -6.67 -8.51 -24.27
N GLU A 6 -6.20 -9.42 -23.41
CA GLU A 6 -6.91 -9.83 -22.20
C GLU A 6 -7.01 -8.69 -21.17
N LEU A 7 -5.95 -7.89 -21.03
CA LEU A 7 -5.97 -6.70 -20.16
C LEU A 7 -6.92 -5.64 -20.68
N TYR A 8 -6.91 -5.39 -21.99
CA TYR A 8 -7.86 -4.50 -22.66
C TYR A 8 -9.31 -4.94 -22.42
N ASN A 9 -9.61 -6.23 -22.65
CA ASN A 9 -10.96 -6.76 -22.47
C ASN A 9 -11.45 -6.64 -21.01
N ARG A 10 -10.59 -6.92 -20.02
CA ARG A 10 -10.96 -6.73 -18.60
C ARG A 10 -11.14 -5.26 -18.24
N ALA A 11 -10.28 -4.37 -18.71
CA ALA A 11 -10.44 -2.94 -18.47
C ALA A 11 -11.76 -2.42 -19.05
N LEU A 12 -12.11 -2.86 -20.27
CA LEU A 12 -13.36 -2.52 -20.93
C LEU A 12 -14.59 -3.08 -20.19
N GLU A 13 -14.52 -4.33 -19.71
CA GLU A 13 -15.59 -4.93 -18.90
C GLU A 13 -15.87 -4.13 -17.64
N LEU A 14 -14.82 -3.75 -16.90
CA LEU A 14 -14.95 -2.96 -15.66
C LEU A 14 -15.46 -1.53 -15.96
N LYS A 15 -15.02 -0.93 -17.07
CA LYS A 15 -15.52 0.37 -17.53
C LYS A 15 -17.02 0.32 -17.85
N ASN A 16 -17.47 -0.73 -18.52
CA ASN A 16 -18.89 -0.95 -18.84
C ASN A 16 -19.75 -1.20 -17.58
N LYS A 17 -19.15 -1.68 -16.48
CA LYS A 17 -19.79 -1.77 -15.16
C LYS A 17 -19.87 -0.42 -14.42
N GLY A 18 -19.43 0.67 -15.05
CA GLY A 18 -19.49 2.02 -14.49
C GLY A 18 -18.31 2.41 -13.61
N MET A 19 -17.26 1.58 -13.53
CA MET A 19 -16.07 1.90 -12.74
C MET A 19 -15.27 3.05 -13.39
N SER A 20 -14.74 3.93 -12.56
CA SER A 20 -13.79 4.97 -12.96
C SER A 20 -12.42 4.38 -13.29
N ASP A 21 -11.60 5.11 -14.08
CA ASP A 21 -10.25 4.67 -14.45
C ASP A 21 -9.37 4.39 -13.21
N LYS A 22 -9.62 5.10 -12.10
CA LYS A 22 -8.92 4.90 -10.82
C LYS A 22 -9.31 3.58 -10.14
N GLU A 23 -10.59 3.23 -10.16
CA GLU A 23 -11.06 1.95 -9.60
C GLU A 23 -10.56 0.77 -10.45
N ILE A 24 -10.58 0.91 -11.78
CA ILE A 24 -10.04 -0.09 -12.71
C ILE A 24 -8.52 -0.25 -12.54
N SER A 25 -7.80 0.86 -12.35
CA SER A 25 -6.35 0.86 -12.06
C SER A 25 -6.03 0.06 -10.81
N THR A 26 -6.82 0.25 -9.75
CA THR A 26 -6.69 -0.50 -8.49
C THR A 26 -6.94 -1.99 -8.71
N GLU A 27 -8.01 -2.34 -9.42
CA GLU A 27 -8.42 -3.74 -9.67
C GLU A 27 -7.41 -4.51 -10.56
N LEU A 28 -6.89 -3.86 -11.60
CA LEU A 28 -5.95 -4.50 -12.53
C LEU A 28 -4.49 -4.47 -12.06
N HIS A 29 -4.21 -3.71 -10.99
CA HIS A 29 -2.89 -3.37 -10.49
C HIS A 29 -1.99 -2.71 -11.56
N LEU A 30 -2.58 -1.76 -12.29
CA LEU A 30 -1.94 -0.97 -13.34
C LEU A 30 -2.05 0.51 -13.00
N SER A 31 -1.15 1.35 -13.51
CA SER A 31 -1.24 2.80 -13.36
C SER A 31 -2.50 3.35 -14.04
N VAL A 32 -3.03 4.46 -13.54
CA VAL A 32 -4.19 5.15 -14.17
C VAL A 32 -3.88 5.50 -15.62
N ASN A 33 -2.66 5.98 -15.90
CA ASN A 33 -2.20 6.29 -17.26
C ASN A 33 -2.25 5.06 -18.17
N THR A 34 -1.89 3.88 -17.66
CA THR A 34 -1.98 2.62 -18.39
C THR A 34 -3.42 2.23 -18.68
N ILE A 35 -4.35 2.45 -17.75
CA ILE A 35 -5.77 2.20 -17.99
C ILE A 35 -6.32 3.16 -19.05
N THR A 36 -6.01 4.45 -18.94
CA THR A 36 -6.41 5.46 -19.92
C THR A 36 -5.85 5.12 -21.31
N TRP A 37 -4.59 4.69 -21.38
CA TRP A 37 -3.97 4.22 -22.62
C TRP A 37 -4.63 2.95 -23.18
N LEU A 38 -4.86 1.93 -22.34
CA LEU A 38 -5.55 0.70 -22.73
C LEU A 38 -6.93 1.02 -23.33
N LEU A 39 -7.72 1.88 -22.68
CA LEU A 39 -9.08 2.23 -23.11
C LEU A 39 -9.12 3.20 -24.31
N SER A 40 -8.03 3.92 -24.60
CA SER A 40 -7.94 4.86 -25.73
C SER A 40 -7.95 4.19 -27.12
N LYS A 41 -7.86 2.86 -27.19
CA LYS A 41 -7.71 2.05 -28.42
C LYS A 41 -6.48 2.36 -29.28
N ASP A 42 -5.62 3.29 -28.89
CA ASP A 42 -4.37 3.59 -29.61
C ASP A 42 -3.22 2.69 -29.15
N LEU A 43 -3.36 1.38 -29.40
CA LEU A 43 -2.37 0.36 -29.08
C LEU A 43 -1.07 0.50 -29.92
N LYS A 44 -1.03 1.47 -30.86
CA LYS A 44 0.13 1.80 -31.70
C LYS A 44 0.96 2.97 -31.13
N GLY A 45 0.49 3.66 -30.10
CA GLY A 45 1.26 4.68 -29.38
C GLY A 45 2.42 4.08 -28.57
N ASN A 46 3.35 4.93 -28.14
CA ASN A 46 4.46 4.51 -27.26
C ASN A 46 3.91 3.73 -26.06
N ARG A 47 4.36 2.49 -25.92
CA ARG A 47 3.95 1.59 -24.84
C ARG A 47 4.29 2.25 -23.52
N ILE A 48 3.27 2.56 -22.71
CA ILE A 48 3.50 3.03 -21.34
C ILE A 48 4.15 1.87 -20.58
N SER A 49 5.36 2.11 -20.05
CA SER A 49 6.01 1.14 -19.17
C SER A 49 5.26 1.12 -17.84
N ASP A 50 4.60 0.01 -17.54
CA ASP A 50 3.90 -0.18 -16.28
C ASP A 50 4.36 -1.50 -15.64
N THR A 51 4.60 -1.44 -14.34
CA THR A 51 5.13 -2.56 -13.57
C THR A 51 4.00 -3.18 -12.78
N LYS A 52 3.61 -4.40 -13.15
CA LYS A 52 2.69 -5.19 -12.35
C LYS A 52 3.45 -6.01 -11.31
N ILE A 53 3.00 -5.94 -10.06
CA ILE A 53 3.57 -6.72 -8.96
C ILE A 53 2.73 -7.97 -8.77
N GLY A 54 3.38 -9.13 -8.86
CA GLY A 54 2.74 -10.44 -8.76
C GLY A 54 2.49 -10.86 -7.33
N TRP A 55 1.50 -10.27 -6.67
CA TRP A 55 1.26 -10.47 -5.22
C TRP A 55 1.07 -11.92 -4.79
N ARG A 56 0.47 -12.77 -5.62
CA ARG A 56 0.26 -14.20 -5.29
C ARG A 56 1.57 -14.96 -5.05
N SER A 57 2.69 -14.50 -5.61
CA SER A 57 3.99 -15.12 -5.37
C SER A 57 4.48 -14.91 -3.94
N ILE A 58 4.03 -13.84 -3.28
CA ILE A 58 4.44 -13.48 -1.91
C ILE A 58 3.32 -13.80 -0.93
N GLY A 59 2.14 -13.23 -1.13
CA GLY A 59 1.04 -13.22 -0.16
C GLY A 59 0.25 -14.53 -0.01
N VAL A 60 0.64 -15.63 -0.66
CA VAL A 60 -0.03 -16.94 -0.52
C VAL A 60 0.52 -17.76 0.63
N TYR A 61 1.80 -17.60 0.97
CA TYR A 61 2.45 -18.41 2.00
C TYR A 61 2.94 -17.53 3.14
N GLY A 62 2.53 -17.84 4.37
CA GLY A 62 2.87 -17.07 5.58
C GLY A 62 4.38 -16.93 5.79
N ASN A 63 5.16 -17.98 5.54
CA ASN A 63 6.62 -17.93 5.68
C ASN A 63 7.30 -16.91 4.75
N ARG A 64 6.72 -16.61 3.57
CA ARG A 64 7.26 -15.59 2.67
C ARG A 64 6.95 -14.18 3.19
N ILE A 65 5.76 -14.01 3.75
CA ILE A 65 5.34 -12.76 4.38
C ILE A 65 6.24 -12.48 5.60
N GLU A 66 6.46 -13.48 6.44
CA GLU A 66 7.35 -13.43 7.61
C GLU A 66 8.78 -13.03 7.21
N LYS A 67 9.38 -13.71 6.23
CA LYS A 67 10.75 -13.38 5.80
C LYS A 67 10.91 -11.99 5.22
N ILE A 68 9.88 -11.47 4.56
CA ILE A 68 9.88 -10.08 4.08
C ILE A 68 9.71 -9.11 5.25
N ALA A 69 8.85 -9.43 6.23
CA ALA A 69 8.69 -8.64 7.43
C ALA A 69 9.99 -8.59 8.26
N GLU A 70 10.74 -9.69 8.35
CA GLU A 70 12.07 -9.70 8.98
C GLU A 70 13.02 -8.71 8.30
N ILE A 71 13.07 -8.68 6.97
CA ILE A 71 13.89 -7.72 6.21
C ILE A 71 13.41 -6.28 6.45
N MET A 72 12.10 -6.03 6.46
CA MET A 72 11.56 -4.71 6.80
C MET A 72 11.95 -4.30 8.22
N GLY A 73 11.92 -5.24 9.18
CA GLY A 73 12.29 -5.00 10.57
C GLY A 73 13.76 -4.61 10.72
N ASP A 74 14.65 -5.28 10.00
CA ASP A 74 16.08 -4.95 9.94
C ASP A 74 16.30 -3.50 9.45
N ILE A 75 15.65 -3.12 8.35
CA ILE A 75 15.70 -1.74 7.82
C ILE A 75 15.16 -0.72 8.84
N ILE A 76 14.04 -1.02 9.51
CA ILE A 76 13.47 -0.14 10.54
C ILE A 76 14.48 0.06 11.68
N MET A 77 15.14 -1.00 12.13
CA MET A 77 16.13 -0.91 13.21
C MET A 77 17.42 -0.18 12.80
N GLU A 78 17.75 -0.18 11.51
CA GLU A 78 18.86 0.61 10.96
C GLU A 78 18.53 2.10 10.88
N ASP A 79 17.33 2.45 10.38
CA ASP A 79 16.94 3.83 10.10
C ASP A 79 16.52 4.61 11.35
N VAL A 80 15.99 3.94 12.38
CA VAL A 80 15.40 4.62 13.55
C VAL A 80 15.78 3.95 14.86
N SER A 81 15.90 4.75 15.93
CA SER A 81 16.02 4.20 17.29
C SER A 81 14.71 3.53 17.70
N MET A 82 14.78 2.28 18.13
CA MET A 82 13.62 1.51 18.57
C MET A 82 12.97 2.04 19.86
N ASP A 83 13.66 2.88 20.63
CA ASP A 83 13.08 3.63 21.76
C ASP A 83 12.13 4.74 21.27
N ASN A 84 12.28 5.15 20.00
CA ASN A 84 11.46 6.16 19.36
C ASN A 84 10.26 5.58 18.62
N VAL A 85 10.05 4.25 18.63
CA VAL A 85 8.93 3.59 17.96
C VAL A 85 8.10 2.86 19.00
N THR A 86 6.82 3.21 19.11
CA THR A 86 5.88 2.56 20.04
C THR A 86 4.91 1.62 19.34
N SER A 87 4.67 1.82 18.04
CA SER A 87 3.63 1.09 17.31
C SER A 87 3.95 0.90 15.84
N ILE A 88 3.45 -0.21 15.28
CA ILE A 88 3.50 -0.53 13.85
C ILE A 88 2.09 -0.45 13.28
N MET A 89 1.92 0.32 12.21
CA MET A 89 0.63 0.54 11.56
C MET A 89 0.57 -0.12 10.20
N GLY A 90 -0.37 -1.05 9.99
CA GLY A 90 -0.66 -1.60 8.68
C GLY A 90 -1.76 -0.83 7.96
N ILE A 91 -1.50 -0.37 6.74
CA ILE A 91 -2.55 0.16 5.86
C ILE A 91 -3.35 -1.02 5.27
N THR A 92 -4.68 -0.94 5.36
CA THR A 92 -5.53 -2.01 4.83
C THR A 92 -5.49 -2.03 3.30
N ILE A 93 -5.47 -3.19 2.66
CA ILE A 93 -5.49 -4.54 3.28
C ILE A 93 -4.07 -5.11 3.38
N ASN A 94 -3.22 -4.83 2.39
CA ASN A 94 -1.99 -5.55 2.15
C ASN A 94 -0.85 -5.20 3.12
N GLY A 95 -0.89 -4.04 3.77
CA GLY A 95 0.07 -3.68 4.81
C GLY A 95 -0.14 -4.47 6.11
N ILE A 96 -1.35 -4.98 6.38
CA ILE A 96 -1.69 -5.64 7.64
C ILE A 96 -0.82 -6.87 7.92
N PRO A 97 -0.67 -7.85 6.99
CA PRO A 97 0.12 -9.05 7.28
C PRO A 97 1.56 -8.75 7.71
N TYR A 98 2.21 -7.77 7.05
CA TYR A 98 3.56 -7.35 7.41
C TYR A 98 3.58 -6.61 8.75
N ALA A 99 2.65 -5.69 8.97
CA ALA A 99 2.54 -4.95 10.23
C ALA A 99 2.28 -5.89 11.42
N THR A 100 1.50 -6.95 11.24
CA THR A 100 1.27 -7.97 12.27
C THR A 100 2.55 -8.73 12.62
N MET A 101 3.32 -9.18 11.61
CA MET A 101 4.60 -9.86 11.87
C MET A 101 5.64 -8.92 12.51
N LEU A 102 5.68 -7.65 12.08
CA LEU A 102 6.57 -6.64 12.65
C LEU A 102 6.20 -6.24 14.07
N SER A 103 4.91 -6.18 14.39
CA SER A 103 4.41 -5.93 15.74
C SER A 103 4.89 -7.00 16.72
N ASP A 104 4.87 -8.27 16.28
CA ASP A 104 5.42 -9.40 17.04
C ASP A 104 6.95 -9.32 17.14
N LEU A 105 7.64 -9.21 15.99
CA LEU A 105 9.10 -9.18 15.90
C LEU A 105 9.75 -8.04 16.70
N LEU A 106 9.14 -6.85 16.66
CA LEU A 106 9.68 -5.64 17.31
C LEU A 106 9.07 -5.38 18.69
N GLU A 107 8.16 -6.25 19.15
CA GLU A 107 7.42 -6.10 20.40
C GLU A 107 6.76 -4.70 20.53
N ARG A 108 6.03 -4.29 19.48
CA ARG A 108 5.35 -2.98 19.38
C ARG A 108 3.86 -3.16 19.16
N GLU A 109 3.06 -2.19 19.58
CA GLU A 109 1.61 -2.28 19.42
C GLU A 109 1.20 -2.27 17.93
N LEU A 110 0.26 -3.13 17.55
CA LEU A 110 -0.32 -3.14 16.21
C LEU A 110 -1.43 -2.09 16.08
N ILE A 111 -1.38 -1.30 15.01
CA ILE A 111 -2.44 -0.40 14.58
C ILE A 111 -2.91 -0.82 13.19
N VAL A 112 -4.23 -0.78 12.95
CA VAL A 112 -4.80 -1.05 11.64
C VAL A 112 -5.56 0.18 11.14
N TYR A 113 -5.13 0.71 10.00
CA TYR A 113 -5.74 1.89 9.38
C TYR A 113 -6.39 1.54 8.05
N ARG A 114 -7.64 1.97 7.88
CA ARG A 114 -8.40 1.84 6.64
C ARG A 114 -8.53 3.19 5.93
N PRO A 115 -7.88 3.39 4.76
CA PRO A 115 -8.08 4.60 3.98
C PRO A 115 -9.54 4.76 3.55
N HIS A 116 -10.07 5.97 3.64
CA HIS A 116 -11.41 6.26 3.11
C HIS A 116 -11.39 6.32 1.57
N PRO A 117 -12.31 5.65 0.85
CA PRO A 117 -12.35 5.63 -0.62
C PRO A 117 -12.50 7.03 -1.25
N SER A 118 -13.39 7.86 -0.70
CA SER A 118 -13.68 9.21 -1.18
C SER A 118 -12.74 10.32 -0.67
N ARG A 119 -11.48 10.00 -0.34
CA ARG A 119 -10.46 10.98 0.11
C ARG A 119 -10.77 11.75 1.41
N LYS A 120 -11.75 11.31 2.20
CA LYS A 120 -12.01 11.82 3.56
C LYS A 120 -11.03 11.23 4.58
N GLU A 121 -11.14 11.60 5.84
CA GLU A 121 -10.38 10.95 6.92
C GLU A 121 -10.67 9.44 6.91
N GLY A 122 -9.60 8.64 7.01
CA GLY A 122 -9.69 7.19 7.14
C GLY A 122 -10.13 6.76 8.53
N MET A 123 -10.14 5.45 8.76
CA MET A 123 -10.62 4.87 10.01
C MET A 123 -9.53 4.02 10.65
N PHE A 124 -9.18 4.36 11.89
CA PHE A 124 -8.40 3.48 12.77
C PHE A 124 -9.33 2.45 13.40
N SER A 125 -8.98 1.17 13.32
CA SER A 125 -9.81 0.10 13.88
C SER A 125 -9.73 0.08 15.41
N SER A 126 -10.88 0.18 16.08
CA SER A 126 -11.00 0.20 17.55
C SER A 126 -10.66 -1.12 18.24
N ASN A 127 -10.51 -2.21 17.47
CA ASN A 127 -10.10 -3.51 18.00
C ASN A 127 -8.59 -3.59 18.26
N PHE A 128 -7.84 -2.62 17.73
CA PHE A 128 -6.38 -2.54 17.83
C PHE A 128 -5.99 -1.24 18.55
N ALA A 129 -4.69 -0.97 18.64
CA ALA A 129 -4.19 0.19 19.34
C ALA A 129 -4.61 1.50 18.65
N GLY A 130 -4.93 2.54 19.43
CA GLY A 130 -5.17 3.89 18.93
C GLY A 130 -3.87 4.61 18.54
N VAL A 131 -3.96 5.83 18.01
CA VAL A 131 -2.81 6.60 17.50
C VAL A 131 -2.31 7.72 18.42
N LYS A 132 -3.16 8.22 19.33
CA LYS A 132 -2.85 9.40 20.15
C LYS A 132 -1.62 9.18 21.03
N GLY A 133 -0.64 10.06 20.92
CA GLY A 133 0.60 10.05 21.71
C GLY A 133 1.60 8.97 21.29
N LYS A 134 1.35 8.28 20.16
CA LYS A 134 2.18 7.16 19.70
C LYS A 134 3.15 7.59 18.61
N LYS A 135 4.27 6.90 18.56
CA LYS A 135 5.31 7.06 17.54
C LYS A 135 5.30 5.85 16.62
N ILE A 136 4.92 6.08 15.38
CA ILE A 136 4.34 5.07 14.50
C ILE A 136 5.25 4.85 13.28
N VAL A 137 5.54 3.59 13.00
CA VAL A 137 6.04 3.16 11.68
C VAL A 137 4.87 2.67 10.85
N ILE A 138 4.68 3.25 9.66
CA ILE A 138 3.60 2.86 8.73
C ILE A 138 4.13 1.84 7.73
N ILE A 139 3.39 0.76 7.54
CA ILE A 139 3.70 -0.35 6.65
C ILE A 139 2.63 -0.47 5.57
N ASP A 140 3.07 -0.52 4.32
CA ASP A 140 2.22 -0.82 3.17
C ASP A 140 2.96 -1.70 2.15
N ASP A 141 2.25 -2.21 1.16
CA ASP A 141 2.84 -3.08 0.13
C ASP A 141 3.50 -2.27 -1.00
N VAL A 142 2.76 -1.31 -1.57
CA VAL A 142 3.19 -0.51 -2.71
C VAL A 142 2.83 0.95 -2.53
N ILE A 143 3.82 1.81 -2.70
CA ILE A 143 3.57 3.22 -2.96
C ILE A 143 3.54 3.47 -4.48
N SER A 144 2.42 4.02 -4.96
CA SER A 144 2.25 4.41 -6.36
C SER A 144 2.46 5.91 -6.56
N THR A 145 1.44 6.73 -6.33
CA THR A 145 1.54 8.19 -6.38
C THR A 145 1.91 8.82 -5.02
N GLY A 146 1.93 8.01 -3.96
CA GLY A 146 2.08 8.46 -2.58
C GLY A 146 0.84 9.09 -1.95
N GLU A 147 -0.27 9.22 -2.67
CA GLU A 147 -1.48 9.87 -2.16
C GLU A 147 -2.04 9.19 -0.89
N THR A 148 -2.13 7.85 -0.89
CA THR A 148 -2.63 7.10 0.27
C THR A 148 -1.72 7.27 1.48
N MET A 149 -0.40 7.19 1.27
CA MET A 149 0.58 7.34 2.34
C MET A 149 0.52 8.74 2.96
N LYS A 150 0.52 9.80 2.12
CA LYS A 150 0.40 11.20 2.58
C LYS A 150 -0.84 11.42 3.44
N ARG A 151 -2.00 10.93 2.98
CA ARG A 151 -3.26 11.02 3.75
C ARG A 151 -3.20 10.25 5.07
N THR A 152 -2.57 9.07 5.06
CA THR A 152 -2.41 8.28 6.29
C THR A 152 -1.57 9.05 7.30
N ILE A 153 -0.47 9.67 6.86
CA ILE A 153 0.37 10.52 7.72
C ILE A 153 -0.43 11.70 8.29
N ASP A 154 -1.23 12.37 7.46
CA ASP A 154 -2.05 13.49 7.90
C ASP A 154 -3.12 13.06 8.92
N ASP A 155 -3.82 11.96 8.69
CA ASP A 155 -4.82 11.41 9.62
C ASP A 155 -4.19 11.02 10.96
N VAL A 156 -2.98 10.42 10.94
CA VAL A 156 -2.23 10.12 12.17
C VAL A 156 -1.91 11.38 12.96
N ARG A 157 -1.38 12.40 12.28
CA ARG A 157 -1.03 13.69 12.91
C ARG A 157 -2.25 14.39 13.49
N ASN A 158 -3.36 14.39 12.76
CA ASN A 158 -4.62 15.00 13.20
C ASN A 158 -5.19 14.34 14.47
N GLN A 159 -4.92 13.05 14.67
CA GLN A 159 -5.32 12.33 15.89
C GLN A 159 -4.25 12.32 16.99
N GLY A 160 -3.19 13.12 16.82
CA GLY A 160 -2.14 13.34 17.83
C GLY A 160 -1.09 12.25 17.90
N GLY A 161 -0.92 11.47 16.83
CA GLY A 161 0.22 10.56 16.66
C GLY A 161 1.37 11.21 15.88
N GLU A 162 2.54 10.59 15.95
CA GLU A 162 3.74 10.99 15.24
C GLU A 162 4.17 9.87 14.29
N VAL A 163 4.34 10.16 13.02
CA VAL A 163 4.89 9.18 12.05
C VAL A 163 6.40 9.32 12.00
N ILE A 164 7.10 8.24 12.34
CA ILE A 164 8.56 8.19 12.41
C ILE A 164 9.15 7.73 11.08
N LEU A 165 8.56 6.69 10.48
CA LEU A 165 9.03 6.08 9.25
C LEU A 165 7.86 5.48 8.46
N CYS A 166 7.99 5.45 7.14
CA CYS A 166 7.08 4.71 6.26
C CYS A 166 7.91 3.68 5.49
N VAL A 167 7.55 2.41 5.60
CA VAL A 167 8.23 1.31 4.90
C VAL A 167 7.24 0.64 3.96
N VAL A 168 7.69 0.45 2.71
CA VAL A 168 6.91 -0.22 1.67
C VAL A 168 7.75 -1.27 0.99
N LEU A 169 7.13 -2.36 0.56
CA LEU A 169 7.87 -3.41 -0.17
C LEU A 169 8.35 -2.91 -1.53
N VAL A 170 7.51 -2.15 -2.24
CA VAL A 170 7.86 -1.65 -3.57
C VAL A 170 7.47 -0.19 -3.75
N SER A 171 8.41 0.59 -4.24
CA SER A 171 8.20 1.97 -4.66
C SER A 171 8.06 2.09 -6.17
N LYS A 172 6.99 2.75 -6.62
CA LYS A 172 6.82 3.19 -8.02
C LYS A 172 6.95 4.70 -8.17
N ILE A 173 7.23 5.44 -7.09
CA ILE A 173 7.50 6.87 -7.20
C ILE A 173 8.87 7.05 -7.87
N SER A 174 8.96 8.06 -8.74
CA SER A 174 10.18 8.37 -9.53
C SER A 174 11.17 9.26 -8.78
N SER A 175 10.92 9.51 -7.49
CA SER A 175 11.72 10.33 -6.61
C SER A 175 11.98 9.54 -5.34
N ASP A 176 13.23 9.56 -4.86
CA ASP A 176 13.61 9.03 -3.55
C ASP A 176 12.94 9.83 -2.41
#